data_AF-A0A7X7FB79-F1
#
_entry.id   AF-A0A7X7FB79-F1
#
_cell.length_a   1.000
_cell.length_b   1.000
_cell.length_c   1.000
_cell.angle_alpha   90.00
_cell.angle_beta   90.00
_cell.angle_gamma   90.00
#
_symmetry.space_group_name_H-M   'P 1'
#
loop_
_entity.id
_entity.type
_entity.pdbx_description
1 polymer ?
#
loop_
_entity_poly.entity_id
_entity_poly.type
_entity_poly.pdbx_seq_one_letter_code
_entity_poly.pdbx_strand_id
1 'polypeptide(L)'
;GVGEGRDWKATLYKPALTPLYKPYSLSVPDQRVVPSTVGSGLGVAGFQMMTVGDPLVHDALPFAAETDLSGLREQMHEVCRAFGNSPEMSLRAPFTRERMEDRFLYTDERGGTRGVNFVNYAEGSTDNEGIPANSILQFSGIGMTEMLCGVSHLPRTRILANGHVYMPTVSRDAASTSWRARSIGIGYASDGSFERISKEADASGILVTPNHLFYAHGGLMFSYGYPPDPLGGTLYDPKTIIATKDAPHKTSANYRIAGERLEFFADRKDPVKRIGANGEMVLGSAPSEAKTVDPETVKRAMGLGIPLDAKTMLNADGFAIGANDAFLLNDMRLRTLRERNIVRDDLEELHADAREHMEAAERGRAERRWSLARAHQVFATCIENRVYRPLRGVTEDLVQAVVVLLLLNIPFAFAMERLVFGFTSIYKQLLGFCAFFVATFLVLFFTHPAFLLASAPIIIFLAFVIILLSVITAAIMMGKIKQEIRAMQGLASTVHGIESD
;
A
#
# COMPACT_ATOMS: atom_id res chain seq x y z
N GLY A 1 -12.76 65.99 -16.35
CA GLY A 1 -11.96 64.79 -16.65
C GLY A 1 -11.92 63.85 -15.45
N VAL A 2 -12.74 62.82 -15.25
CA VAL A 2 -13.86 62.19 -16.02
C VAL A 2 -13.67 62.14 -17.53
N GLY A 3 -12.42 62.06 -17.97
CA GLY A 3 -12.02 62.22 -19.35
C GLY A 3 -10.61 61.70 -19.41
N GLU A 4 -10.51 60.42 -19.76
CA GLU A 4 -9.35 59.64 -20.19
C GLU A 4 -9.54 58.17 -19.75
N GLY A 5 -10.30 57.44 -20.57
CA GLY A 5 -9.96 56.06 -20.93
C GLY A 5 -9.96 54.99 -19.84
N ARG A 6 -10.98 54.95 -18.97
CA ARG A 6 -11.31 53.73 -18.20
C ARG A 6 -12.72 53.25 -18.52
N ASP A 7 -12.95 52.83 -19.75
CA ASP A 7 -14.13 52.03 -20.07
C ASP A 7 -13.70 50.72 -20.71
N TRP A 8 -13.94 49.67 -19.91
CA TRP A 8 -14.05 48.27 -20.26
C TRP A 8 -12.86 47.56 -20.92
N LYS A 9 -12.04 46.91 -20.08
CA LYS A 9 -11.40 45.65 -20.44
C LYS A 9 -12.19 44.53 -19.78
N ALA A 10 -12.89 43.72 -20.58
CA ALA A 10 -13.44 42.45 -20.10
C ALA A 10 -12.30 41.65 -19.46
N THR A 11 -12.30 41.59 -18.13
CA THR A 11 -11.41 40.70 -17.39
C THR A 11 -12.08 39.33 -17.45
N LEU A 12 -11.89 38.63 -18.58
CA LEU A 12 -12.05 37.18 -18.60
C LEU A 12 -11.11 36.62 -17.51
N TYR A 13 -11.74 36.28 -16.38
CA TYR A 13 -11.22 35.64 -15.17
C TYR A 13 -9.75 35.20 -15.21
N LYS A 14 -8.85 36.16 -15.00
CA LYS A 14 -7.43 35.90 -14.76
C LYS A 14 -7.14 34.94 -13.56
N PRO A 15 -7.98 34.88 -12.49
CA PRO A 15 -7.74 33.95 -11.37
C PRO A 15 -8.09 32.47 -11.64
N ALA A 16 -8.85 32.17 -12.70
CA ALA A 16 -9.26 30.80 -13.05
C ALA A 16 -8.29 30.09 -14.01
N LEU A 17 -7.30 30.84 -14.54
CA LEU A 17 -6.31 30.34 -15.48
C LEU A 17 -5.13 29.76 -14.70
N THR A 18 -5.03 28.44 -14.64
CA THR A 18 -3.80 27.77 -14.18
C THR A 18 -2.88 27.48 -15.38
N PRO A 19 -1.56 27.29 -15.18
CA PRO A 19 -0.67 26.82 -16.24
C PRO A 19 -1.04 25.44 -16.80
N LEU A 20 -1.89 24.69 -16.09
CA LEU A 20 -2.21 23.28 -16.34
C LEU A 20 -3.53 23.08 -17.10
N TYR A 21 -4.48 24.00 -16.93
CA TYR A 21 -5.82 23.93 -17.48
C TYR A 21 -6.38 25.34 -17.75
N LYS A 22 -6.82 25.57 -18.98
CA LYS A 22 -7.26 26.87 -19.50
C LYS A 22 -8.75 26.78 -19.85
N PRO A 23 -9.67 27.15 -18.93
CA PRO A 23 -11.09 26.76 -18.96
C PRO A 23 -11.98 27.39 -20.06
N TYR A 24 -11.44 28.10 -21.04
CA TYR A 24 -12.28 28.82 -22.03
C TYR A 24 -12.81 27.99 -23.20
N SER A 25 -12.93 26.66 -23.06
CA SER A 25 -13.46 25.82 -24.15
C SER A 25 -14.19 24.58 -23.61
N LEU A 26 -15.52 24.67 -23.56
CA LEU A 26 -16.50 23.58 -23.74
C LEU A 26 -16.35 22.28 -22.90
N SER A 27 -15.60 22.27 -21.81
CA SER A 27 -15.51 21.06 -20.96
C SER A 27 -15.39 21.41 -19.49
N VAL A 28 -16.41 22.07 -18.92
CA VAL A 28 -16.43 22.32 -17.49
C VAL A 28 -17.82 22.01 -16.93
N PRO A 29 -17.96 20.99 -16.08
CA PRO A 29 -18.69 21.18 -14.85
C PRO A 29 -17.79 21.98 -13.88
N ASP A 30 -18.15 23.22 -13.57
CA ASP A 30 -17.54 23.95 -12.45
C ASP A 30 -17.97 23.27 -11.12
N GLN A 31 -17.27 23.51 -10.01
CA GLN A 31 -17.57 22.82 -8.76
C GLN A 31 -17.82 23.80 -7.62
N ARG A 32 -19.01 23.70 -7.02
CA ARG A 32 -19.20 24.20 -5.66
C ARG A 32 -18.92 23.06 -4.69
N VAL A 33 -17.87 23.16 -3.89
CA VAL A 33 -17.68 22.25 -2.73
C VAL A 33 -18.75 22.62 -1.71
N VAL A 34 -19.59 21.66 -1.30
CA VAL A 34 -20.71 21.92 -0.39
C VAL A 34 -20.49 21.38 1.04
N PRO A 35 -19.68 20.33 1.29
CA PRO A 35 -19.37 19.89 2.64
C PRO A 35 -17.87 19.93 3.00
N SER A 36 -17.66 19.81 4.30
CA SER A 36 -16.38 19.73 4.99
C SER A 36 -15.67 18.40 4.75
N THR A 37 -14.41 18.31 5.21
CA THR A 37 -13.57 17.09 5.22
C THR A 37 -14.29 15.84 5.74
N VAL A 38 -15.30 16.03 6.61
CA VAL A 38 -16.18 14.99 7.17
C VAL A 38 -17.05 14.33 6.09
N GLY A 39 -17.57 15.10 5.12
CA GLY A 39 -18.39 14.57 4.02
C GLY A 39 -17.60 13.61 3.12
N SER A 40 -16.36 13.99 2.77
CA SER A 40 -15.45 13.13 2.01
C SER A 40 -15.12 11.83 2.75
N GLY A 41 -14.93 11.89 4.08
CA GLY A 41 -14.69 10.71 4.92
C GLY A 41 -15.91 9.80 5.10
N LEU A 42 -17.13 10.31 4.88
CA LEU A 42 -18.38 9.54 4.88
C LEU A 42 -18.77 9.05 3.49
N GLY A 43 -17.90 9.22 2.50
CA GLY A 43 -18.19 8.92 1.11
C GLY A 43 -19.22 9.85 0.46
N VAL A 44 -19.69 10.89 1.14
CA VAL A 44 -20.63 11.83 0.54
C VAL A 44 -19.85 12.72 -0.43
N ALA A 45 -20.12 12.57 -1.72
CA ALA A 45 -19.53 13.42 -2.76
C ALA A 45 -19.84 14.88 -2.44
N GLY A 46 -18.80 15.58 -1.99
CA GLY A 46 -18.95 16.89 -1.39
C GLY A 46 -19.09 18.02 -2.39
N PHE A 47 -19.75 17.77 -3.51
CA PHE A 47 -19.64 18.69 -4.61
C PHE A 47 -20.78 18.62 -5.59
N GLN A 48 -21.18 19.80 -6.03
CA GLN A 48 -22.09 19.94 -7.16
C GLN A 48 -21.26 20.19 -8.41
N MET A 49 -21.41 19.31 -9.41
CA MET A 49 -20.96 19.58 -10.76
C MET A 49 -21.91 20.61 -11.40
N MET A 50 -21.39 21.76 -11.76
CA MET A 50 -22.06 22.89 -12.41
C MET A 50 -21.76 22.81 -13.89
N THR A 51 -22.45 21.92 -14.61
CA THR A 51 -22.46 21.97 -16.07
C THR A 51 -23.06 23.30 -16.51
N VAL A 52 -22.51 23.92 -17.55
CA VAL A 52 -23.14 25.09 -18.17
C VAL A 52 -24.37 24.61 -18.96
N GLY A 53 -25.57 24.74 -18.37
CA GLY A 53 -26.86 24.37 -18.96
C GLY A 53 -27.83 23.75 -17.96
N ASP A 54 -29.10 23.61 -18.35
CA ASP A 54 -30.09 22.89 -17.53
C ASP A 54 -29.72 21.39 -17.45
N PRO A 55 -29.80 20.74 -16.28
CA PRO A 55 -29.49 19.32 -16.14
C PRO A 55 -30.54 18.46 -16.86
N LEU A 56 -30.12 17.44 -17.62
CA LEU A 56 -31.04 16.52 -18.30
C LEU A 56 -30.71 15.04 -18.07
N VAL A 57 -31.77 14.22 -18.19
CA VAL A 57 -31.92 12.85 -17.68
C VAL A 57 -30.84 11.85 -18.16
N HIS A 58 -30.19 12.14 -19.28
CA HIS A 58 -28.95 11.50 -19.73
C HIS A 58 -28.16 12.57 -20.51
N ASP A 59 -27.18 13.22 -19.88
CA ASP A 59 -26.38 14.30 -20.48
C ASP A 59 -25.85 13.90 -21.88
N ALA A 60 -26.50 14.41 -22.93
CA ALA A 60 -26.28 14.03 -24.31
C ALA A 60 -24.92 14.50 -24.82
N LEU A 61 -23.97 13.58 -24.95
CA LEU A 61 -23.05 13.67 -26.08
C LEU A 61 -23.87 13.49 -27.37
N PRO A 62 -23.54 14.18 -28.47
CA PRO A 62 -24.15 13.88 -29.75
C PRO A 62 -23.85 12.41 -30.05
N PHE A 63 -24.89 11.59 -30.14
CA PHE A 63 -24.76 10.31 -30.81
C PHE A 63 -24.12 10.58 -32.17
N ALA A 64 -23.16 9.74 -32.57
CA ALA A 64 -22.62 9.76 -33.92
C ALA A 64 -23.74 9.39 -34.91
N ALA A 65 -24.61 10.36 -35.21
CA ALA A 65 -25.43 10.36 -36.38
C ALA A 65 -24.57 10.93 -37.51
N GLU A 66 -24.54 10.26 -38.65
CA GLU A 66 -24.00 10.83 -39.89
C GLU A 66 -24.78 12.11 -40.21
N THR A 67 -24.33 13.23 -39.64
CA THR A 67 -24.97 14.52 -39.80
C THR A 67 -24.19 15.24 -40.88
N ASP A 68 -24.79 15.33 -42.06
CA ASP A 68 -24.22 16.12 -43.15
C ASP A 68 -24.36 17.61 -42.84
N LEU A 69 -23.31 18.20 -42.25
CA LEU A 69 -23.23 19.62 -41.95
C LEU A 69 -22.76 20.44 -43.16
N SER A 70 -22.64 19.85 -44.35
CA SER A 70 -22.18 20.57 -45.55
C SER A 70 -23.07 21.78 -45.88
N GLY A 71 -24.37 21.71 -45.58
CA GLY A 71 -25.32 22.81 -45.75
C GLY A 71 -25.09 24.00 -44.80
N LEU A 72 -24.39 23.81 -43.68
CA LEU A 72 -24.05 24.88 -42.73
C LEU A 72 -22.69 25.52 -43.01
N ARG A 73 -21.97 25.04 -44.04
CA ARG A 73 -20.59 25.47 -44.32
C ARG A 73 -20.49 26.97 -44.58
N GLU A 74 -21.41 27.55 -45.34
CA GLU A 74 -21.39 28.99 -45.60
C GLU A 74 -21.70 29.81 -44.36
N GLN A 75 -22.68 29.38 -43.55
CA GLN A 75 -23.06 30.07 -42.31
C GLN A 75 -21.93 30.01 -41.28
N MET A 76 -21.30 28.84 -41.10
CA MET A 76 -20.12 28.72 -40.24
C MET A 76 -18.95 29.56 -40.76
N HIS A 77 -18.77 29.64 -42.08
CA HIS A 77 -17.73 30.47 -42.67
C HIS A 77 -18.00 31.96 -42.45
N GLU A 78 -19.25 32.42 -42.56
CA GLU A 78 -19.64 33.79 -42.21
C GLU A 78 -19.42 34.11 -40.74
N VAL A 79 -19.81 33.21 -39.84
CA VAL A 79 -19.60 33.37 -38.40
C VAL A 79 -18.11 33.44 -38.07
N CYS A 80 -17.30 32.53 -38.61
CA CYS A 80 -15.84 32.55 -38.45
C CYS A 80 -15.21 33.81 -39.05
N ARG A 81 -15.71 34.29 -40.19
CA ARG A 81 -15.26 35.54 -40.82
C ARG A 81 -15.64 36.76 -39.97
N ALA A 82 -16.85 36.80 -39.41
CA ALA A 82 -17.30 37.87 -38.52
C ALA A 82 -16.47 37.91 -37.23
N PHE A 83 -16.18 36.75 -36.64
CA PHE A 83 -15.27 36.64 -35.50
C PHE A 83 -13.84 37.03 -35.85
N GLY A 84 -13.35 36.68 -37.03
CA GLY A 84 -12.00 37.04 -37.45
C GLY A 84 -11.79 38.51 -37.81
N ASN A 85 -12.87 39.20 -38.15
CA ASN A 85 -12.86 40.64 -38.41
C ASN A 85 -13.23 41.48 -37.18
N SER A 86 -13.60 40.85 -36.06
CA SER A 86 -13.92 41.56 -34.83
C SER A 86 -12.64 42.06 -34.16
N PRO A 87 -12.45 43.39 -34.00
CA PRO A 87 -11.26 43.95 -33.36
C PRO A 87 -11.19 43.65 -31.86
N GLU A 88 -12.29 43.21 -31.25
CA GLU A 88 -12.38 42.79 -29.84
C GLU A 88 -12.00 41.32 -29.63
N MET A 89 -12.10 40.49 -30.68
CA MET A 89 -11.68 39.09 -30.65
C MET A 89 -10.30 38.95 -31.28
N SER A 90 -9.29 38.80 -30.42
CA SER A 90 -7.96 38.39 -30.86
C SER A 90 -8.00 36.95 -31.41
N LEU A 91 -7.99 36.79 -32.74
CA LEU A 91 -7.67 35.50 -33.39
C LEU A 91 -6.18 35.12 -33.28
N ARG A 92 -5.32 35.96 -32.67
CA ARG A 92 -3.99 35.47 -32.30
C ARG A 92 -4.21 34.30 -31.36
N ALA A 93 -3.72 33.13 -31.73
CA ALA A 93 -3.65 31.99 -30.84
C ALA A 93 -3.10 32.52 -29.50
N PRO A 94 -3.85 32.44 -28.39
CA PRO A 94 -3.40 33.01 -27.12
C PRO A 94 -2.12 32.34 -26.59
N PHE A 95 -1.59 31.35 -27.30
CA PHE A 95 -0.40 30.58 -26.97
C PHE A 95 0.46 30.35 -28.21
N THR A 96 1.77 30.25 -27.99
CA THR A 96 2.68 29.42 -28.80
C THR A 96 1.99 28.08 -29.09
N ARG A 97 2.27 27.45 -30.23
CA ARG A 97 1.73 26.15 -30.69
C ARG A 97 1.93 25.04 -29.64
N GLU A 98 1.18 25.11 -28.55
CA GLU A 98 1.21 24.17 -27.43
C GLU A 98 0.57 22.90 -27.96
N ARG A 99 1.31 21.79 -27.88
CA ARG A 99 0.77 20.49 -28.24
C ARG A 99 -0.26 20.12 -27.17
N MET A 100 -1.50 19.94 -27.58
CA MET A 100 -2.55 19.40 -26.72
C MET A 100 -2.34 17.89 -26.54
N GLU A 101 -2.76 17.37 -25.40
CA GLU A 101 -2.80 15.94 -25.14
C GLU A 101 -4.03 15.34 -25.84
N ASP A 102 -3.79 14.40 -26.75
CA ASP A 102 -4.81 13.77 -27.59
C ASP A 102 -5.38 12.49 -26.98
N ARG A 103 -4.70 11.87 -26.01
CA ARG A 103 -5.18 10.65 -25.34
C ARG A 103 -6.50 10.83 -24.57
N PHE A 104 -6.86 12.05 -24.21
CA PHE A 104 -8.14 12.40 -23.57
C PHE A 104 -9.26 12.74 -24.55
N LEU A 105 -9.04 12.67 -25.86
CA LEU A 105 -9.99 13.11 -26.90
C LEU A 105 -10.71 11.96 -27.60
N TYR A 106 -10.76 10.77 -26.98
CA TYR A 106 -10.99 9.47 -27.61
C TYR A 106 -11.48 9.46 -29.08
N THR A 107 -10.77 8.78 -29.97
CA THR A 107 -11.05 8.77 -31.41
C THR A 107 -11.39 7.38 -31.90
N ASP A 108 -12.40 7.26 -32.76
CA ASP A 108 -12.67 6.01 -33.47
C ASP A 108 -11.71 5.85 -34.65
N GLU A 109 -10.84 4.84 -34.57
CA GLU A 109 -9.89 4.48 -35.62
C GLU A 109 -10.32 3.17 -36.32
N ARG A 110 -9.85 2.92 -37.55
CA ARG A 110 -10.08 1.64 -38.26
C ARG A 110 -9.35 0.50 -37.53
N GLY A 111 -9.98 -0.05 -36.50
CA GLY A 111 -9.40 -1.07 -35.61
C GLY A 111 -9.87 -0.99 -34.16
N GLY A 112 -10.64 0.04 -33.79
CA GLY A 112 -11.19 0.22 -32.45
C GLY A 112 -11.14 1.67 -31.99
N THR A 113 -11.69 1.94 -30.81
CA THR A 113 -11.61 3.25 -30.17
C THR A 113 -10.26 3.40 -29.49
N ARG A 114 -9.61 4.55 -29.71
CA ARG A 114 -8.35 4.93 -29.07
C ARG A 114 -8.63 6.01 -28.04
N GLY A 115 -8.04 5.88 -26.85
CA GLY A 115 -8.11 6.91 -25.81
C GLY A 115 -7.91 6.30 -24.44
N VAL A 116 -7.88 7.14 -23.41
CA VAL A 116 -7.93 6.65 -22.02
C VAL A 116 -9.29 5.98 -21.80
N ASN A 117 -9.25 4.70 -21.45
CA ASN A 117 -10.43 3.92 -21.14
C ASN A 117 -10.39 3.39 -19.70
N PHE A 118 -11.57 3.06 -19.20
CA PHE A 118 -11.80 2.61 -17.85
C PHE A 118 -12.65 1.35 -17.84
N VAL A 119 -12.29 0.45 -16.93
CA VAL A 119 -12.99 -0.80 -16.70
C VAL A 119 -13.28 -0.96 -15.21
N ASN A 120 -14.30 -1.74 -14.90
CA ASN A 120 -14.77 -1.92 -13.55
C ASN A 120 -14.47 -3.34 -13.06
N TYR A 121 -13.71 -3.48 -11.97
CA TYR A 121 -13.58 -4.78 -11.35
C TYR A 121 -14.77 -5.13 -10.47
N ALA A 122 -15.13 -6.41 -10.50
CA ALA A 122 -16.05 -6.99 -9.54
C ALA A 122 -15.52 -6.88 -8.10
N GLU A 123 -16.42 -6.78 -7.12
CA GLU A 123 -16.08 -6.63 -5.70
C GLU A 123 -15.14 -7.73 -5.22
N GLY A 124 -14.01 -7.34 -4.62
CA GLY A 124 -13.00 -8.28 -4.13
C GLY A 124 -12.31 -9.16 -5.18
N SER A 125 -12.48 -8.88 -6.48
CA SER A 125 -11.85 -9.59 -7.60
C SER A 125 -11.08 -8.65 -8.54
N THR A 126 -10.37 -9.24 -9.50
CA THR A 126 -9.77 -8.55 -10.64
C THR A 126 -10.48 -8.87 -11.95
N ASP A 127 -11.65 -9.48 -11.86
CA ASP A 127 -12.48 -9.81 -13.02
C ASP A 127 -13.26 -8.57 -13.43
N ASN A 128 -13.34 -8.31 -14.74
CA ASN A 128 -14.05 -7.16 -15.26
C ASN A 128 -15.57 -7.39 -15.23
N GLU A 129 -16.29 -6.55 -14.49
CA GLU A 129 -17.75 -6.51 -14.41
C GLU A 129 -18.37 -5.59 -15.48
N GLY A 130 -17.54 -4.82 -16.20
CA GLY A 130 -17.96 -4.00 -17.33
C GLY A 130 -17.46 -2.57 -17.24
N ILE A 131 -18.31 -1.63 -17.65
CA ILE A 131 -17.97 -0.20 -17.69
C ILE A 131 -18.38 0.45 -16.36
N PRO A 132 -17.52 1.26 -15.73
CA PRO A 132 -17.85 1.90 -14.47
C PRO A 132 -18.85 3.05 -14.70
N ALA A 133 -20.15 2.72 -14.60
CA ALA A 133 -21.22 3.71 -14.59
C ALA A 133 -21.03 4.69 -13.40
N ASN A 134 -21.56 5.92 -13.53
CA ASN A 134 -21.53 6.94 -12.47
C ASN A 134 -20.13 7.25 -11.92
N SER A 135 -19.13 7.20 -12.79
CA SER A 135 -17.74 7.43 -12.43
C SER A 135 -17.17 8.65 -13.14
N ILE A 136 -16.22 9.31 -12.48
CA ILE A 136 -15.51 10.47 -12.99
C ILE A 136 -14.01 10.20 -12.98
N LEU A 137 -13.31 10.79 -13.94
CA LEU A 137 -11.87 10.95 -13.90
C LEU A 137 -11.55 12.31 -13.30
N GLN A 138 -10.67 12.32 -12.31
CA GLN A 138 -9.97 13.51 -11.83
C GLN A 138 -8.51 13.49 -12.28
N PHE A 139 -8.05 14.59 -12.85
CA PHE A 139 -6.67 14.76 -13.31
C PHE A 139 -5.93 15.78 -12.47
N SER A 140 -4.69 15.48 -12.11
CA SER A 140 -3.81 16.34 -11.30
C SER A 140 -2.42 16.44 -11.93
N GLY A 141 -1.91 17.66 -12.15
CA GLY A 141 -0.55 17.92 -12.63
C GLY A 141 0.35 18.52 -11.53
N ILE A 142 1.68 18.55 -11.72
CA ILE A 142 2.60 19.24 -10.80
C ILE A 142 2.46 20.76 -10.86
N GLY A 143 2.64 21.42 -9.71
CA GLY A 143 2.65 22.88 -9.58
C GLY A 143 1.31 23.46 -9.16
N MET A 144 0.45 22.65 -8.55
CA MET A 144 -0.86 23.09 -8.08
C MET A 144 -0.72 24.04 -6.90
N THR A 145 -1.29 25.23 -7.07
CA THR A 145 -1.57 26.19 -6.01
C THR A 145 -2.48 25.58 -4.96
N GLU A 146 -2.36 26.05 -3.72
CA GLU A 146 -3.17 25.65 -2.58
C GLU A 146 -4.66 25.57 -2.95
N MET A 147 -5.30 24.46 -2.57
CA MET A 147 -6.75 24.32 -2.73
C MET A 147 -7.43 25.31 -1.79
N LEU A 148 -8.08 26.33 -2.34
CA LEU A 148 -9.01 27.16 -1.57
C LEU A 148 -10.18 26.27 -1.12
N CYS A 149 -10.44 26.22 0.19
CA CYS A 149 -11.65 25.59 0.72
C CYS A 149 -12.87 26.16 -0.03
N GLY A 150 -13.67 25.29 -0.67
CA GLY A 150 -14.82 25.73 -1.47
C GLY A 150 -14.66 25.54 -2.97
N VAL A 151 -13.42 25.54 -3.49
CA VAL A 151 -13.13 25.56 -4.94
C VAL A 151 -12.00 24.59 -5.28
N SER A 152 -12.33 23.53 -6.03
CA SER A 152 -11.34 22.62 -6.59
C SER A 152 -11.10 22.97 -8.06
N HIS A 153 -9.86 23.32 -8.41
CA HIS A 153 -9.44 23.65 -9.78
C HIS A 153 -8.87 22.45 -10.54
N LEU A 154 -9.08 21.22 -10.03
CA LEU A 154 -8.63 19.99 -10.67
C LEU A 154 -9.53 19.65 -11.86
N PRO A 155 -8.98 19.48 -13.08
CA PRO A 155 -9.75 19.05 -14.24
C PRO A 155 -10.44 17.71 -13.97
N ARG A 156 -11.73 17.63 -14.30
CA ARG A 156 -12.53 16.42 -14.16
C ARG A 156 -13.41 16.21 -15.38
N THR A 157 -13.64 14.95 -15.70
CA THR A 157 -14.57 14.55 -16.75
C THR A 157 -15.29 13.27 -16.36
N ARG A 158 -16.47 13.04 -16.93
CA ARG A 158 -17.23 11.81 -16.69
C ARG A 158 -16.63 10.67 -17.52
N ILE A 159 -16.64 9.47 -16.96
CA ILE A 159 -16.39 8.25 -17.73
C ILE A 159 -17.66 7.95 -18.53
N LEU A 160 -17.53 7.94 -19.85
CA LEU A 160 -18.64 7.79 -20.78
C LEU A 160 -19.16 6.35 -20.81
N ALA A 161 -20.34 6.17 -21.40
CA ALA A 161 -20.98 4.86 -21.51
C ALA A 161 -20.18 3.82 -22.33
N ASN A 162 -19.18 4.28 -23.11
CA ASN A 162 -18.22 3.42 -23.83
C ASN A 162 -16.91 3.19 -23.05
N GLY A 163 -16.84 3.60 -21.77
CA GLY A 163 -15.67 3.47 -20.90
C GLY A 163 -14.56 4.48 -21.16
N HIS A 164 -14.69 5.37 -22.15
CA HIS A 164 -13.67 6.36 -22.46
C HIS A 164 -13.97 7.70 -21.79
N VAL A 165 -13.02 8.62 -21.86
CA VAL A 165 -13.17 10.00 -21.35
C VAL A 165 -12.97 11.01 -22.45
N TYR A 166 -13.68 12.13 -22.34
CA TYR A 166 -13.52 13.30 -23.20
C TYR A 166 -13.10 14.51 -22.35
N MET A 167 -11.84 14.91 -22.47
CA MET A 167 -11.27 16.08 -21.78
C MET A 167 -10.32 16.83 -22.72
N PRO A 168 -10.86 17.64 -23.66
CA PRO A 168 -10.06 18.46 -24.55
C PRO A 168 -9.27 19.51 -23.77
N THR A 169 -8.27 20.08 -24.42
CA THR A 169 -7.48 21.24 -23.94
C THR A 169 -6.50 21.00 -22.78
N VAL A 170 -6.21 19.73 -22.46
CA VAL A 170 -5.12 19.39 -21.54
C VAL A 170 -3.78 19.64 -22.23
N SER A 171 -2.91 20.45 -21.62
CA SER A 171 -1.57 20.67 -22.14
C SER A 171 -0.73 19.39 -22.07
N ARG A 172 -0.02 19.07 -23.15
CA ARG A 172 0.90 17.91 -23.18
C ARG A 172 2.01 18.00 -22.13
N ASP A 173 2.41 19.21 -21.75
CA ASP A 173 3.43 19.42 -20.71
C ASP A 173 2.90 19.06 -19.32
N ALA A 174 1.62 19.34 -19.06
CA ALA A 174 0.91 18.91 -17.84
C ALA A 174 0.65 17.40 -17.81
N ALA A 175 0.51 16.78 -18.98
CA ALA A 175 0.23 15.37 -19.21
C ALA A 175 1.50 14.48 -19.37
N SER A 176 2.70 15.07 -19.29
CA SER A 176 3.97 14.37 -19.55
C SER A 176 4.32 13.30 -18.48
N THR A 177 5.10 12.29 -18.90
CA THR A 177 5.09 10.91 -18.39
C THR A 177 5.53 10.69 -16.93
N SER A 178 4.77 9.78 -16.29
CA SER A 178 4.91 9.10 -14.99
C SER A 178 4.58 9.88 -13.72
N TRP A 179 5.47 10.71 -13.18
CA TRP A 179 5.29 11.27 -11.83
C TRP A 179 4.62 12.65 -11.81
N ARG A 180 4.53 13.33 -12.96
CA ARG A 180 4.04 14.71 -13.06
C ARG A 180 2.54 14.86 -13.24
N ALA A 181 1.88 13.77 -13.58
CA ALA A 181 0.45 13.71 -13.87
C ALA A 181 -0.16 12.52 -13.14
N ARG A 182 -1.30 12.72 -12.49
CA ARG A 182 -2.09 11.66 -11.87
C ARG A 182 -3.52 11.67 -12.39
N SER A 183 -4.00 10.50 -12.79
CA SER A 183 -5.39 10.26 -13.19
C SER A 183 -6.07 9.37 -12.17
N ILE A 184 -6.98 9.94 -11.38
CA ILE A 184 -7.71 9.21 -10.35
C ILE A 184 -9.15 9.02 -10.83
N GLY A 185 -9.53 7.78 -11.10
CA GLY A 185 -10.92 7.40 -11.36
C GLY A 185 -11.67 7.26 -10.03
N ILE A 186 -12.85 7.84 -9.93
CA ILE A 186 -13.71 7.78 -8.74
C ILE A 186 -15.12 7.39 -9.18
N GLY A 187 -15.65 6.33 -8.58
CA GLY A 187 -17.02 5.86 -8.84
C GLY A 187 -17.93 6.08 -7.64
N TYR A 188 -19.19 6.41 -7.95
CA TYR A 188 -20.22 6.68 -6.96
C TYR A 188 -21.40 5.71 -7.11
N ALA A 189 -21.96 5.31 -5.97
CA ALA A 189 -23.21 4.58 -5.91
C ALA A 189 -24.40 5.49 -6.27
N SER A 190 -25.59 4.90 -6.43
CA SER A 190 -26.81 5.62 -6.79
C SER A 190 -27.27 6.66 -5.77
N ASP A 191 -26.86 6.50 -4.51
CA ASP A 191 -27.10 7.46 -3.42
C ASP A 191 -26.04 8.57 -3.35
N GLY A 192 -25.08 8.59 -4.28
CA GLY A 192 -23.98 9.54 -4.32
C GLY A 192 -22.84 9.23 -3.35
N SER A 193 -22.87 8.08 -2.68
CA SER A 193 -21.76 7.63 -1.84
C SER A 193 -20.56 7.18 -2.68
N PHE A 194 -19.36 7.42 -2.18
CA PHE A 194 -18.11 6.97 -2.75
C PHE A 194 -18.03 5.44 -2.66
N GLU A 195 -17.93 4.79 -3.80
CA GLU A 195 -17.98 3.34 -3.91
C GLU A 195 -16.70 2.77 -4.51
N ARG A 196 -16.07 3.49 -5.44
CA ARG A 196 -14.98 2.95 -6.25
C ARG A 196 -13.85 3.92 -6.45
N ILE A 197 -12.65 3.37 -6.63
CA ILE A 197 -11.46 4.16 -6.95
C ILE A 197 -10.55 3.42 -7.93
N SER A 198 -9.80 4.16 -8.74
CA SER A 198 -8.78 3.58 -9.61
C SER A 198 -7.67 2.91 -8.82
N LYS A 199 -7.04 1.88 -9.40
CA LYS A 199 -5.78 1.32 -8.87
C LYS A 199 -4.66 2.36 -8.86
N GLU A 200 -3.77 2.27 -7.88
CA GLU A 200 -2.63 3.18 -7.75
C GLU A 200 -1.68 3.10 -8.96
N ALA A 201 -1.45 1.89 -9.48
CA ALA A 201 -0.63 1.68 -10.68
C ALA A 201 -1.23 2.36 -11.93
N ASP A 202 -2.56 2.47 -11.98
CA ASP A 202 -3.30 3.08 -13.09
C ASP A 202 -3.38 4.61 -12.95
N ALA A 203 -3.01 5.13 -11.79
CA ALA A 203 -3.09 6.55 -11.49
C ALA A 203 -1.82 7.34 -11.83
N SER A 204 -0.74 6.69 -12.26
CA SER A 204 0.54 7.34 -12.54
C SER A 204 0.74 7.59 -14.04
N GLY A 205 0.57 8.84 -14.47
CA GLY A 205 0.63 9.23 -15.87
C GLY A 205 -0.64 8.87 -16.65
N ILE A 206 -0.61 9.12 -17.96
CA ILE A 206 -1.72 8.78 -18.86
C ILE A 206 -1.41 7.44 -19.53
N LEU A 207 -2.18 6.42 -19.18
CA LEU A 207 -2.06 5.09 -19.76
C LEU A 207 -2.95 4.95 -21.01
N VAL A 208 -2.44 4.20 -21.98
CA VAL A 208 -3.21 3.78 -23.18
C VAL A 208 -3.91 2.44 -22.90
N THR A 209 -3.57 1.78 -21.79
CA THR A 209 -4.26 0.59 -21.28
C THR A 209 -5.45 0.99 -20.43
N PRO A 210 -6.45 0.08 -20.28
CA PRO A 210 -7.55 0.29 -19.37
C PRO A 210 -7.09 0.64 -17.96
N ASN A 211 -7.62 1.74 -17.43
CA ASN A 211 -7.53 2.06 -16.02
C ASN A 211 -8.65 1.32 -15.28
N HIS A 212 -8.30 0.66 -14.20
CA HIS A 212 -9.24 -0.21 -13.50
C HIS A 212 -9.74 0.45 -12.23
N LEU A 213 -11.05 0.52 -12.09
CA LEU A 213 -11.71 0.89 -10.85
C LEU A 213 -12.00 -0.39 -10.04
N PHE A 214 -11.82 -0.31 -8.74
CA PHE A 214 -12.17 -1.37 -7.79
C PHE A 214 -13.05 -0.81 -6.67
N TYR A 215 -13.84 -1.69 -6.05
CA TYR A 215 -14.63 -1.35 -4.87
C TYR A 215 -13.72 -0.87 -3.74
N ALA A 216 -13.96 0.34 -3.27
CA ALA A 216 -13.07 1.03 -2.37
C ALA A 216 -13.58 0.91 -0.92
N HIS A 217 -12.81 0.23 -0.08
CA HIS A 217 -13.01 0.21 1.36
C HIS A 217 -11.81 0.87 2.05
N GLY A 218 -12.05 1.76 3.00
CA GLY A 218 -11.02 2.55 3.68
C GLY A 218 -11.32 4.04 3.67
N GLY A 219 -10.30 4.88 3.89
CA GLY A 219 -10.50 6.32 3.95
C GLY A 219 -9.32 7.13 4.51
N LEU A 220 -9.63 8.39 4.85
CA LEU A 220 -8.70 9.40 5.36
C LEU A 220 -8.32 9.10 6.82
N MET A 221 -7.30 8.27 6.99
CA MET A 221 -6.76 7.94 8.31
C MET A 221 -5.26 7.72 8.29
N PHE A 222 -4.71 7.30 7.15
CA PHE A 222 -3.32 6.89 7.08
C PHE A 222 -2.44 8.14 7.04
N SER A 223 -1.76 8.40 8.14
CA SER A 223 -0.77 9.47 8.22
C SER A 223 0.47 9.06 7.43
N TYR A 224 1.33 10.01 7.07
CA TYR A 224 2.65 9.70 6.47
C TYR A 224 3.66 9.15 7.50
N GLY A 225 3.18 8.50 8.56
CA GLY A 225 3.97 8.25 9.77
C GLY A 225 4.45 9.56 10.42
N TYR A 226 5.50 9.44 11.23
CA TYR A 226 6.27 10.59 11.67
C TYR A 226 7.13 11.08 10.50
N PRO A 227 7.53 12.37 10.46
CA PRO A 227 8.49 12.83 9.46
C PRO A 227 9.71 11.89 9.46
N PRO A 228 10.26 11.56 8.26
CA PRO A 228 11.41 10.68 8.15
C PRO A 228 12.54 11.18 9.04
N ASP A 229 13.35 10.24 9.55
CA ASP A 229 14.61 10.55 10.23
C ASP A 229 15.33 11.69 9.48
N PRO A 230 15.72 12.79 10.14
CA PRO A 230 16.40 13.93 9.51
C PRO A 230 17.67 13.54 8.73
N LEU A 231 18.18 12.32 8.90
CA LEU A 231 19.27 11.75 8.10
C LEU A 231 18.85 11.30 6.68
N GLY A 232 17.60 11.49 6.28
CA GLY A 232 17.19 11.36 4.87
C GLY A 232 17.23 9.93 4.32
N GLY A 233 17.04 8.93 5.18
CA GLY A 233 16.93 7.54 4.74
C GLY A 233 15.72 7.36 3.83
N THR A 234 15.95 7.07 2.54
CA THR A 234 14.91 6.73 1.54
C THR A 234 14.37 5.32 1.70
N LEU A 235 14.59 4.67 2.84
CA LEU A 235 14.22 3.27 3.02
C LEU A 235 12.88 3.13 3.75
N TYR A 236 11.99 2.42 3.07
CA TYR A 236 10.73 1.80 3.50
C TYR A 236 9.46 2.63 3.30
N ASP A 237 8.81 2.39 2.16
CA ASP A 237 7.39 2.65 1.99
C ASP A 237 6.60 1.89 3.07
N PRO A 238 5.64 2.55 3.75
CA PRO A 238 4.77 1.89 4.71
C PRO A 238 4.01 0.74 4.04
N LYS A 239 4.06 -0.43 4.65
CA LYS A 239 3.37 -1.62 4.14
C LYS A 239 2.04 -1.77 4.85
N THR A 240 0.98 -1.87 4.07
CA THR A 240 -0.35 -2.26 4.55
C THR A 240 -0.55 -3.75 4.28
N ILE A 241 -0.87 -4.51 5.32
CA ILE A 241 -1.14 -5.96 5.28
C ILE A 241 -2.53 -6.24 5.85
N ILE A 242 -3.15 -7.33 5.41
CA ILE A 242 -4.37 -7.85 6.00
C ILE A 242 -4.07 -8.25 7.45
N ALA A 243 -4.95 -8.00 8.40
CA ALA A 243 -4.64 -8.25 9.81
C ALA A 243 -4.64 -9.74 10.16
N THR A 244 -5.45 -10.53 9.45
CA THR A 244 -5.57 -11.99 9.61
C THR A 244 -4.58 -12.77 8.76
N LYS A 245 -3.94 -12.11 7.78
CA LYS A 245 -3.00 -12.73 6.84
C LYS A 245 -1.81 -11.80 6.69
N ASP A 246 -0.60 -12.27 6.87
CA ASP A 246 0.61 -11.45 6.68
C ASP A 246 0.92 -11.16 5.19
N ALA A 247 -0.10 -10.75 4.43
CA ALA A 247 -0.08 -10.47 3.00
C ALA A 247 -0.88 -9.19 2.71
N PRO A 248 -0.45 -8.39 1.72
CA PRO A 248 -1.22 -7.23 1.26
C PRO A 248 -2.50 -7.65 0.55
N HIS A 249 -3.43 -6.70 0.40
CA HIS A 249 -4.57 -6.87 -0.50
C HIS A 249 -4.09 -7.07 -1.94
N LYS A 250 -4.83 -7.89 -2.70
CA LYS A 250 -4.55 -8.12 -4.13
C LYS A 250 -4.67 -6.82 -4.92
N THR A 251 -5.69 -6.03 -4.59
CA THR A 251 -5.90 -4.70 -5.14
C THR A 251 -6.03 -3.70 -3.99
N SER A 252 -5.17 -2.68 -3.99
CA SER A 252 -5.24 -1.55 -3.08
C SER A 252 -4.72 -0.28 -3.74
N ALA A 253 -4.95 0.86 -3.11
CA ALA A 253 -4.40 2.12 -3.56
C ALA A 253 -4.03 3.03 -2.38
N ASN A 254 -2.83 3.62 -2.44
CA ASN A 254 -2.35 4.64 -1.51
C ASN A 254 -2.33 6.01 -2.20
N TYR A 255 -3.35 6.84 -1.97
CA TYR A 255 -3.42 8.17 -2.56
C TYR A 255 -2.90 9.22 -1.60
N ARG A 256 -1.96 10.05 -2.08
CA ARG A 256 -1.53 11.26 -1.38
C ARG A 256 -2.42 12.41 -1.81
N ILE A 257 -3.18 12.97 -0.87
CA ILE A 257 -4.02 14.15 -1.09
C ILE A 257 -3.30 15.34 -0.48
N ALA A 258 -3.11 16.39 -1.30
CA ALA A 258 -2.54 17.70 -0.97
C ALA A 258 -1.88 17.85 0.42
N GLY A 259 -0.55 17.96 0.43
CA GLY A 259 0.26 17.93 1.65
C GLY A 259 0.66 16.50 2.02
N GLU A 260 0.73 16.21 3.33
CA GLU A 260 1.18 14.92 3.88
C GLU A 260 0.03 13.94 4.21
N ARG A 261 -1.18 14.16 3.72
CA ARG A 261 -2.33 13.29 4.01
C ARG A 261 -2.34 12.09 3.06
N LEU A 262 -2.50 10.89 3.60
CA LEU A 262 -2.64 9.67 2.81
C LEU A 262 -4.01 9.04 3.04
N GLU A 263 -4.59 8.55 1.95
CA GLU A 263 -5.79 7.73 1.95
C GLU A 263 -5.42 6.35 1.43
N PHE A 264 -5.86 5.32 2.13
CA PHE A 264 -5.68 3.95 1.68
C PHE A 264 -7.05 3.34 1.44
N PHE A 265 -7.15 2.66 0.30
CA PHE A 265 -8.31 1.90 -0.11
C PHE A 265 -7.90 0.48 -0.46
N ALA A 266 -8.76 -0.47 -0.11
CA ALA A 266 -8.61 -1.88 -0.44
C ALA A 266 -9.88 -2.44 -1.08
N ASP A 267 -9.71 -3.51 -1.85
CA ASP A 267 -10.77 -4.24 -2.57
C ASP A 267 -11.74 -5.02 -1.67
N ARG A 268 -11.41 -5.17 -0.39
CA ARG A 268 -12.21 -5.91 0.60
C ARG A 268 -12.20 -5.20 1.93
N LYS A 269 -13.22 -5.45 2.74
CA LYS A 269 -13.41 -4.87 4.09
C LYS A 269 -12.56 -5.56 5.17
N ASP A 270 -11.54 -6.33 4.78
CA ASP A 270 -10.67 -7.00 5.73
C ASP A 270 -9.96 -5.95 6.61
N PRO A 271 -9.88 -6.13 7.93
CA PRO A 271 -9.12 -5.23 8.78
C PRO A 271 -7.65 -5.23 8.35
N VAL A 272 -7.00 -4.07 8.40
CA VAL A 272 -5.62 -3.92 7.94
C VAL A 272 -4.69 -3.47 9.06
N LYS A 273 -3.42 -3.86 8.95
CA LYS A 273 -2.31 -3.33 9.74
C LYS A 273 -1.39 -2.58 8.82
N ARG A 274 -0.82 -1.48 9.31
CA ARG A 274 0.13 -0.67 8.58
C ARG A 274 1.39 -0.45 9.39
N ILE A 275 2.52 -0.78 8.77
CA ILE A 275 3.82 -0.76 9.40
C ILE A 275 4.79 -0.03 8.47
N GLY A 276 5.34 1.09 8.93
CA GLY A 276 6.28 1.93 8.19
C GLY A 276 7.53 2.24 9.01
N ALA A 277 8.68 2.40 8.34
CA ALA A 277 9.95 2.54 9.06
C ALA A 277 10.15 3.91 9.72
N ASN A 278 9.36 4.93 9.36
CA ASN A 278 9.33 6.21 10.07
C ASN A 278 8.54 6.12 11.39
N GLY A 279 8.40 4.93 11.97
CA GLY A 279 7.69 4.75 13.23
C GLY A 279 6.18 4.74 13.12
N GLU A 280 5.64 4.58 11.90
CA GLU A 280 4.20 4.35 11.72
C GLU A 280 3.89 2.90 12.09
N MET A 281 3.15 2.69 13.16
CA MET A 281 2.74 1.36 13.60
C MET A 281 1.27 1.38 13.97
N VAL A 282 0.42 1.15 12.97
CA VAL A 282 -1.04 1.11 13.12
C VAL A 282 -1.48 -0.33 13.00
N LEU A 283 -1.67 -0.98 14.15
CA LEU A 283 -1.93 -2.41 14.28
C LEU A 283 -3.36 -2.71 14.75
N GLY A 284 -4.03 -1.76 15.41
CA GLY A 284 -5.28 -2.00 16.11
C GLY A 284 -5.06 -2.88 17.34
N SER A 285 -4.06 -2.55 18.16
CA SER A 285 -3.73 -3.30 19.36
C SER A 285 -4.73 -3.03 20.47
N ALA A 286 -5.10 -4.08 21.19
CA ALA A 286 -6.01 -4.00 22.33
C ALA A 286 -5.27 -4.34 23.63
N PRO A 287 -5.51 -3.58 24.72
CA PRO A 287 -4.93 -3.91 26.02
C PRO A 287 -5.50 -5.24 26.53
N SER A 288 -4.71 -5.90 27.39
CA SER A 288 -5.16 -7.06 28.15
C SER A 288 -4.90 -6.86 29.63
N GLU A 289 -5.90 -7.21 30.45
CA GLU A 289 -5.80 -7.21 31.91
C GLU A 289 -5.10 -8.45 32.46
N ALA A 290 -4.83 -9.45 31.61
CA ALA A 290 -4.14 -10.66 32.03
C ALA A 290 -2.71 -10.32 32.50
N LYS A 291 -2.35 -10.81 33.69
CA LYS A 291 -1.02 -10.63 34.26
C LYS A 291 0.02 -11.57 33.65
N THR A 292 -0.43 -12.70 33.11
CA THR A 292 0.40 -13.72 32.46
C THR A 292 0.40 -13.53 30.96
N VAL A 293 1.54 -13.77 30.30
CA VAL A 293 1.64 -13.78 28.85
C VAL A 293 1.03 -15.09 28.32
N ASP A 294 -0.12 -14.97 27.65
CA ASP A 294 -0.78 -16.06 26.95
C ASP A 294 -0.82 -15.79 25.42
N PRO A 295 -1.10 -16.80 24.57
CA PRO A 295 -1.15 -16.59 23.12
C PRO A 295 -2.19 -15.56 22.68
N GLU A 296 -3.27 -15.35 23.44
CA GLU A 296 -4.34 -14.42 23.09
C GLU A 296 -3.93 -12.97 23.34
N THR A 297 -3.30 -12.68 24.48
CA THR A 297 -2.72 -11.39 24.85
C THR A 297 -1.63 -10.97 23.89
N VAL A 298 -0.76 -11.91 23.48
CA VAL A 298 0.24 -11.65 22.43
C VAL A 298 -0.47 -11.27 21.13
N LYS A 299 -1.50 -12.02 20.71
CA LYS A 299 -2.27 -11.71 19.51
C LYS A 299 -2.94 -10.33 19.56
N ARG A 300 -3.50 -9.95 20.71
CA ARG A 300 -4.13 -8.63 20.92
C ARG A 300 -3.12 -7.50 20.83
N ALA A 301 -1.91 -7.67 21.36
CA ALA A 301 -0.86 -6.65 21.27
C ALA A 301 -0.16 -6.60 19.90
N MET A 302 -0.15 -7.71 19.15
CA MET A 302 0.25 -7.72 17.73
C MET A 302 -0.78 -7.04 16.81
N GLY A 303 -1.92 -6.62 17.36
CA GLY A 303 -2.98 -5.95 16.64
C GLY A 303 -4.02 -6.89 16.05
N LEU A 304 -5.28 -6.48 16.11
CA LEU A 304 -6.39 -7.15 15.44
C LEU A 304 -6.70 -6.56 14.05
N GLY A 305 -6.00 -5.48 13.68
CA GLY A 305 -6.25 -4.69 12.48
C GLY A 305 -7.23 -3.56 12.72
N ILE A 306 -7.10 -2.51 11.90
CA ILE A 306 -8.07 -1.44 11.83
C ILE A 306 -9.14 -1.81 10.80
N PRO A 307 -10.43 -1.87 11.20
CA PRO A 307 -11.54 -2.05 10.26
C PRO A 307 -11.59 -0.92 9.22
N LEU A 308 -11.83 -1.27 7.95
CA LEU A 308 -11.90 -0.30 6.85
C LEU A 308 -13.29 0.31 6.64
N ASP A 309 -14.15 0.32 7.66
CA ASP A 309 -15.48 0.93 7.56
C ASP A 309 -15.42 2.46 7.76
N ALA A 310 -16.33 3.18 7.11
CA ALA A 310 -16.35 4.64 7.13
C ALA A 310 -16.45 5.24 8.54
N LYS A 311 -17.18 4.59 9.45
CA LYS A 311 -17.34 5.09 10.83
C LYS A 311 -16.03 4.99 11.60
N THR A 312 -15.33 3.86 11.49
CA THR A 312 -14.00 3.69 12.09
C THR A 312 -13.01 4.68 11.49
N MET A 313 -12.92 4.77 10.16
CA MET A 313 -11.98 5.67 9.49
C MET A 313 -12.20 7.14 9.86
N LEU A 314 -13.44 7.60 9.95
CA LEU A 314 -13.76 9.00 10.26
C LEU A 314 -13.34 9.41 11.68
N ASN A 315 -13.44 8.50 12.64
CA ASN A 315 -13.16 8.78 14.05
C ASN A 315 -11.75 8.37 14.47
N ALA A 316 -10.98 7.77 13.57
CA ALA A 316 -9.69 7.23 13.90
C ALA A 316 -8.61 8.31 13.92
N ASP A 317 -7.92 8.43 15.05
CA ASP A 317 -6.73 9.27 15.19
C ASP A 317 -5.48 8.41 15.02
N GLY A 318 -4.88 8.43 13.83
CA GLY A 318 -3.72 7.61 13.49
C GLY A 318 -2.51 7.81 14.40
N PHE A 319 -2.32 9.01 14.96
CA PHE A 319 -1.22 9.26 15.91
C PHE A 319 -1.50 8.65 17.28
N ALA A 320 -2.74 8.77 17.76
CA ALA A 320 -3.15 8.17 19.03
C ALA A 320 -3.10 6.64 18.96
N ILE A 321 -3.59 6.08 17.85
CA ILE A 321 -3.57 4.64 17.57
C ILE A 321 -2.11 4.17 17.46
N GLY A 322 -1.27 4.88 16.70
CA GLY A 322 0.15 4.54 16.55
C GLY A 322 0.92 4.52 17.87
N ALA A 323 0.69 5.53 18.73
CA ALA A 323 1.32 5.59 20.05
C ALA A 323 0.87 4.42 20.95
N ASN A 324 -0.44 4.14 20.98
CA ASN A 324 -1.00 3.04 21.75
C ASN A 324 -0.51 1.68 21.25
N ASP A 325 -0.51 1.47 19.94
CA ASP A 325 -0.11 0.20 19.33
C ASP A 325 1.38 -0.09 19.53
N ALA A 326 2.23 0.93 19.39
CA ALA A 326 3.65 0.83 19.68
C ALA A 326 3.91 0.47 21.14
N PHE A 327 3.27 1.20 22.06
CA PHE A 327 3.38 0.96 23.49
C PHE A 327 2.94 -0.46 23.87
N LEU A 328 1.74 -0.88 23.45
CA LEU A 328 1.20 -2.21 23.79
C LEU A 328 2.04 -3.34 23.21
N LEU A 329 2.55 -3.19 21.98
CA LEU A 329 3.40 -4.21 21.36
C LEU A 329 4.70 -4.38 22.14
N ASN A 330 5.37 -3.28 22.50
CA ASN A 330 6.62 -3.32 23.22
C ASN A 330 6.42 -3.75 24.68
N ASP A 331 5.35 -3.32 25.35
CA ASP A 331 4.97 -3.77 26.69
C ASP A 331 4.83 -5.30 26.73
N MET A 332 4.13 -5.89 25.76
CA MET A 332 3.99 -7.35 25.69
C MET A 332 5.31 -8.07 25.40
N ARG A 333 6.18 -7.49 24.56
CA ARG A 333 7.51 -8.05 24.32
C ARG A 333 8.38 -8.02 25.57
N LEU A 334 8.39 -6.90 26.29
CA LEU A 334 9.11 -6.77 27.56
C LEU A 334 8.59 -7.76 28.60
N ARG A 335 7.27 -7.89 28.77
CA ARG A 335 6.67 -8.90 29.66
C ARG A 335 7.12 -10.32 29.29
N THR A 336 7.12 -10.65 28.00
CA THR A 336 7.57 -11.96 27.51
C THR A 336 9.02 -12.24 27.86
N LEU A 337 9.90 -11.24 27.76
CA LEU A 337 11.31 -11.36 28.16
C LEU A 337 11.47 -11.47 29.67
N ARG A 338 10.69 -10.68 30.44
CA ARG A 338 10.73 -10.65 31.91
C ARG A 338 10.31 -11.97 32.54
N GLU A 339 9.27 -12.63 32.02
CA GLU A 339 8.85 -13.97 32.46
C GLU A 339 9.96 -15.02 32.33
N ARG A 340 11.01 -14.71 31.56
CA ARG A 340 12.13 -15.59 31.25
C ARG A 340 13.44 -15.09 31.84
N ASN A 341 13.37 -14.13 32.76
CA ASN A 341 14.51 -13.50 33.43
C ASN A 341 15.49 -12.81 32.46
N ILE A 342 15.01 -12.36 31.30
CA ILE A 342 15.78 -11.52 30.39
C ILE A 342 15.30 -10.09 30.61
N VAL A 343 16.04 -9.32 31.42
CA VAL A 343 15.70 -7.93 31.76
C VAL A 343 16.79 -7.02 31.24
N ARG A 344 16.36 -5.94 30.59
CA ARG A 344 17.22 -4.87 30.09
C ARG A 344 16.74 -3.56 30.69
N ASP A 345 17.41 -3.13 31.76
CA ASP A 345 17.02 -1.95 32.53
C ASP A 345 16.94 -0.69 31.64
N ASP A 346 17.83 -0.58 30.65
CA ASP A 346 17.84 0.53 29.69
C ASP A 346 16.58 0.60 28.82
N LEU A 347 16.02 -0.55 28.45
CA LEU A 347 14.79 -0.62 27.65
C LEU A 347 13.54 -0.49 28.52
N GLU A 348 13.58 -1.01 29.74
CA GLU A 348 12.50 -0.88 30.74
C GLU A 348 12.35 0.59 31.17
N GLU A 349 13.44 1.32 31.35
CA GLU A 349 13.44 2.76 31.66
C GLU A 349 12.82 3.57 30.51
N LEU A 350 13.26 3.35 29.26
CA LEU A 350 12.66 4.02 28.09
C LEU A 350 11.16 3.69 27.95
N HIS A 351 10.76 2.45 28.22
CA HIS A 351 9.35 2.05 28.19
C HIS A 351 8.54 2.71 29.32
N ALA A 352 9.14 2.91 30.49
CA ALA A 352 8.54 3.64 31.59
C ALA A 352 8.37 5.13 31.26
N ASP A 353 9.35 5.76 30.62
CA ASP A 353 9.24 7.15 30.13
C ASP A 353 8.10 7.29 29.12
N ALA A 354 8.00 6.34 28.17
CA ALA A 354 6.91 6.32 27.20
C ALA A 354 5.53 6.21 27.89
N ARG A 355 5.42 5.42 28.96
CA ARG A 355 4.21 5.32 29.79
C ARG A 355 3.82 6.66 30.39
N GLU A 356 4.77 7.40 30.97
CA GLU A 356 4.51 8.73 31.53
C GLU A 356 3.97 9.69 30.46
N HIS A 357 4.55 9.67 29.26
CA HIS A 357 4.06 10.45 28.13
C HIS A 357 2.64 10.02 27.70
N MET A 358 2.33 8.73 27.68
CA MET A 358 0.97 8.24 27.38
C MET A 358 -0.06 8.71 28.41
N GLU A 359 0.27 8.66 29.69
CA GLU A 359 -0.57 9.17 30.79
C GLU A 359 -0.74 10.70 30.72
N ALA A 360 0.33 11.43 30.37
CA ALA A 360 0.25 12.87 30.12
C ALA A 360 -0.63 13.20 28.91
N ALA A 361 -0.59 12.39 27.84
CA ALA A 361 -1.47 12.55 26.70
C ALA A 361 -2.94 12.33 27.05
N GLU A 362 -3.25 11.35 27.89
CA GLU A 362 -4.60 11.11 28.41
C GLU A 362 -5.12 12.28 29.25
N ARG A 363 -4.29 12.80 30.17
CA ARG A 363 -4.62 14.00 30.94
C ARG A 363 -4.86 15.21 30.04
N GLY A 364 -3.99 15.42 29.05
CA GLY A 364 -4.14 16.49 28.07
C GLY A 364 -5.45 16.39 27.27
N ARG A 365 -5.88 15.18 26.89
CA ARG A 365 -7.18 14.94 26.24
C ARG A 365 -8.35 15.26 27.17
N ALA A 366 -8.28 14.82 28.44
CA ALA A 366 -9.32 15.11 29.44
C ALA A 366 -9.47 16.62 29.69
N GLU A 367 -8.35 17.35 29.72
CA GLU A 367 -8.29 18.81 29.86
C GLU A 367 -8.60 19.57 28.56
N ARG A 368 -8.91 18.88 27.45
CA ARG A 368 -9.16 19.45 26.11
C ARG A 368 -7.95 20.22 25.53
N ARG A 369 -6.74 19.90 25.98
CA ARG A 369 -5.46 20.41 25.46
C ARG A 369 -4.94 19.51 24.32
N TRP A 370 -5.65 19.51 23.20
CA TRP A 370 -5.42 18.58 22.09
C TRP A 370 -4.00 18.65 21.49
N SER A 371 -3.42 19.84 21.37
CA SER A 371 -2.05 20.03 20.85
C SER A 371 -0.99 19.42 21.79
N LEU A 372 -1.15 19.63 23.10
CA LEU A 372 -0.27 19.06 24.12
C LEU A 372 -0.40 17.53 24.15
N ALA A 373 -1.63 17.02 24.14
CA ALA A 373 -1.87 15.59 24.07
C ALA A 373 -1.24 14.94 22.83
N ARG A 374 -1.36 15.60 21.66
CA ARG A 374 -0.72 15.17 20.42
C ARG A 374 0.80 15.14 20.54
N ALA A 375 1.40 16.18 21.12
CA ALA A 375 2.84 16.23 21.34
C ALA A 375 3.32 15.05 22.19
N HIS A 376 2.63 14.75 23.30
CA HIS A 376 2.97 13.60 24.13
C HIS A 376 2.80 12.25 23.42
N GLN A 377 1.77 12.06 22.58
CA GLN A 377 1.61 10.85 21.76
C GLN A 377 2.76 10.67 20.76
N VAL A 378 3.18 11.76 20.13
CA VAL A 378 4.32 11.77 19.20
C VAL A 378 5.60 11.38 19.94
N PHE A 379 5.87 12.01 21.09
CA PHE A 379 7.03 11.69 21.93
C PHE A 379 7.05 10.24 22.40
N ALA A 380 5.92 9.74 22.94
CA ALA A 380 5.79 8.34 23.34
C ALA A 380 6.15 7.40 22.18
N THR A 381 5.60 7.65 20.98
CA THR A 381 5.92 6.82 19.81
C THR A 381 7.39 6.89 19.42
N CYS A 382 8.03 8.07 19.47
CA CYS A 382 9.46 8.19 19.20
C CYS A 382 10.32 7.36 20.18
N ILE A 383 9.95 7.36 21.46
CA ILE A 383 10.63 6.55 22.49
C ILE A 383 10.39 5.06 22.21
N GLU A 384 9.16 4.65 21.95
CA GLU A 384 8.81 3.26 21.65
C GLU A 384 9.50 2.72 20.39
N ASN A 385 9.69 3.56 19.37
CA ASN A 385 10.44 3.17 18.18
C ASN A 385 11.92 2.90 18.50
N ARG A 386 12.50 3.60 19.47
CA ARG A 386 13.87 3.34 19.96
C ARG A 386 13.95 2.05 20.77
N VAL A 387 12.88 1.66 21.46
CA VAL A 387 12.78 0.39 22.21
C VAL A 387 12.54 -0.81 21.28
N TYR A 388 11.75 -0.61 20.21
CA TYR A 388 11.30 -1.66 19.31
C TYR A 388 12.44 -2.44 18.65
N ARG A 389 13.44 -1.74 18.09
CA ARG A 389 14.54 -2.38 17.34
C ARG A 389 15.47 -3.18 18.26
N PRO A 390 15.95 -2.66 19.40
CA PRO A 390 16.70 -3.45 20.39
C PRO A 390 15.93 -4.68 20.89
N LEU A 391 14.63 -4.55 21.22
CA LEU A 391 13.82 -5.70 21.65
C LEU A 391 13.76 -6.79 20.60
N ARG A 392 13.54 -6.40 19.34
CA ARG A 392 13.56 -7.33 18.22
C ARG A 392 14.93 -7.99 18.06
N GLY A 393 16.01 -7.22 18.20
CA GLY A 393 17.38 -7.74 18.15
C GLY A 393 17.65 -8.82 19.19
N VAL A 394 17.22 -8.62 20.44
CA VAL A 394 17.34 -9.64 21.50
C VAL A 394 16.66 -10.95 21.09
N THR A 395 15.45 -10.88 20.54
CA THR A 395 14.72 -12.08 20.08
C THR A 395 15.42 -12.74 18.87
N GLU A 396 15.93 -11.95 17.93
CA GLU A 396 16.69 -12.45 16.77
C GLU A 396 17.99 -13.14 17.19
N ASP A 397 18.73 -12.56 18.13
CA ASP A 397 19.96 -13.14 18.69
C ASP A 397 19.67 -14.50 19.37
N LEU A 398 18.54 -14.62 20.06
CA LEU A 398 18.12 -15.87 20.70
C LEU A 398 17.77 -16.94 19.67
N VAL A 399 17.10 -16.58 18.57
CA VAL A 399 16.85 -17.50 17.45
C VAL A 399 18.17 -17.94 16.80
N GLN A 400 19.10 -17.01 16.57
CA GLN A 400 20.41 -17.32 16.01
C GLN A 400 21.21 -18.27 16.92
N ALA A 401 21.18 -18.05 18.24
CA ALA A 401 21.81 -18.94 19.21
C ALA A 401 21.23 -20.37 19.13
N VAL A 402 19.90 -20.50 19.02
CA VAL A 402 19.22 -21.80 18.83
C VAL A 402 19.72 -22.52 17.57
N VAL A 403 19.84 -21.80 16.45
CA VAL A 403 20.34 -22.38 15.18
C VAL A 403 21.77 -22.88 15.32
N VAL A 404 22.65 -22.10 15.97
CA VAL A 404 24.06 -22.49 16.19
C VAL A 404 24.15 -23.72 17.10
N LEU A 405 23.35 -23.79 18.16
CA LEU A 405 23.30 -24.95 19.05
C LEU A 405 22.84 -26.22 18.31
N LEU A 406 21.82 -26.11 17.45
CA LEU A 406 21.37 -27.22 16.62
C LEU A 406 22.43 -27.68 15.61
N LEU A 407 23.20 -26.74 15.05
CA LEU A 407 24.30 -27.06 14.14
C LEU A 407 25.42 -27.81 14.87
N LEU A 408 25.77 -27.40 16.10
CA LEU A 408 26.80 -28.06 16.92
C LEU A 408 26.34 -29.44 17.43
N ASN A 409 25.03 -29.65 17.56
CA ASN A 409 24.45 -30.94 17.92
C ASN A 409 24.71 -32.03 16.85
N ILE A 410 24.85 -31.67 15.57
CA ILE A 410 25.12 -32.62 14.48
C ILE A 410 26.47 -33.36 14.67
N PRO A 411 27.63 -32.68 14.73
CA PRO A 411 28.90 -33.38 14.95
C PRO A 411 28.97 -34.06 16.32
N PHE A 412 28.31 -33.50 17.35
CA PHE A 412 28.22 -34.13 18.67
C PHE A 412 27.48 -35.47 18.63
N ALA A 413 26.29 -35.51 18.04
CA ALA A 413 25.50 -36.73 17.92
C ALA A 413 26.25 -37.81 17.12
N PHE A 414 26.98 -37.41 16.08
CA PHE A 414 27.82 -38.32 15.29
C PHE A 414 28.98 -38.89 16.11
N ALA A 415 29.66 -38.05 16.90
CA ALA A 415 30.74 -38.50 17.77
C ALA A 415 30.22 -39.44 18.89
N MET A 416 29.08 -39.12 19.50
CA MET A 416 28.48 -39.90 20.57
C MET A 416 28.02 -41.29 20.11
N GLU A 417 27.43 -41.40 18.92
CA GLU A 417 27.08 -42.70 18.35
C GLU A 417 28.32 -43.60 18.22
N ARG A 418 29.41 -43.05 17.67
CA ARG A 418 30.67 -43.78 17.51
C ARG A 418 31.36 -44.11 18.83
N LEU A 419 31.27 -43.23 19.82
CA LEU A 419 31.90 -43.42 21.12
C LEU A 419 31.20 -44.50 21.95
N VAL A 420 29.86 -44.53 21.93
CA VAL A 420 29.07 -45.41 22.82
C VAL A 420 28.84 -46.79 22.21
N PHE A 421 28.52 -46.87 20.91
CA PHE A 421 28.10 -48.13 20.30
C PHE A 421 29.05 -48.63 19.21
N GLY A 422 29.63 -47.73 18.40
CA GLY A 422 30.54 -48.10 17.32
C GLY A 422 29.94 -49.11 16.34
N PHE A 423 28.67 -48.94 15.94
CA PHE A 423 27.99 -49.92 15.09
C PHE A 423 28.68 -50.09 13.73
N THR A 424 28.72 -51.32 13.20
CA THR A 424 29.28 -51.60 11.85
C THR A 424 28.27 -51.44 10.72
N SER A 425 26.97 -51.46 11.02
CA SER A 425 25.89 -51.32 10.04
C SER A 425 25.45 -49.87 9.90
N ILE A 426 25.40 -49.36 8.67
CA ILE A 426 24.98 -47.98 8.33
C ILE A 426 23.58 -47.68 8.89
N TYR A 427 22.66 -48.63 8.86
CA TYR A 427 21.31 -48.44 9.40
C TYR A 427 21.31 -48.24 10.92
N LYS A 428 22.18 -48.95 11.65
CA LYS A 428 22.30 -48.80 13.11
C LYS A 428 23.06 -47.53 13.49
N GLN A 429 24.08 -47.15 12.72
CA GLN A 429 24.77 -45.86 12.87
C GLN A 429 23.80 -44.70 12.70
N LEU A 430 22.94 -44.78 11.69
CA LEU A 430 21.94 -43.74 11.43
C LEU A 430 20.92 -43.63 12.56
N LEU A 431 20.40 -44.77 13.03
CA LEU A 431 19.45 -44.80 14.14
C LEU A 431 20.07 -44.24 15.43
N GLY A 432 21.31 -44.63 15.74
CA GLY A 432 22.06 -44.14 16.88
C GLY A 432 22.29 -42.62 16.82
N PHE A 433 22.72 -42.14 15.65
CA PHE A 433 22.89 -40.70 15.40
C PHE A 433 21.58 -39.93 15.60
N CYS A 434 20.47 -40.38 15.00
CA CYS A 434 19.16 -39.75 15.18
C CYS A 434 18.72 -39.77 16.65
N ALA A 435 18.92 -40.88 17.36
CA ALA A 435 18.58 -41.00 18.77
C ALA A 435 19.37 -40.01 19.63
N PHE A 436 20.69 -39.91 19.45
CA PHE A 436 21.52 -38.94 20.17
C PHE A 436 21.20 -37.50 19.81
N PHE A 437 20.91 -37.22 18.53
CA PHE A 437 20.51 -35.88 18.09
C PHE A 437 19.21 -35.44 18.77
N VAL A 438 18.18 -36.29 18.78
CA VAL A 438 16.90 -36.02 19.44
C VAL A 438 17.06 -35.93 20.96
N ALA A 439 17.82 -36.83 21.58
CA ALA A 439 18.05 -36.80 23.03
C ALA A 439 18.75 -35.51 23.46
N THR A 440 19.82 -35.12 22.75
CA THR A 440 20.56 -33.88 23.03
C THR A 440 19.69 -32.66 22.77
N PHE A 441 18.87 -32.69 21.70
CA PHE A 441 17.88 -31.64 21.45
C PHE A 441 16.90 -31.50 22.60
N LEU A 442 16.34 -32.58 23.14
CA LEU A 442 15.43 -32.53 24.28
C LEU A 442 16.12 -31.94 25.52
N VAL A 443 17.36 -32.33 25.79
CA VAL A 443 18.14 -31.75 26.89
C VAL A 443 18.32 -30.25 26.69
N LEU A 444 18.75 -29.81 25.50
CA LEU A 444 18.91 -28.38 25.19
C LEU A 444 17.57 -27.62 25.24
N PHE A 445 16.48 -28.24 24.79
CA PHE A 445 15.15 -27.65 24.80
C PHE A 445 14.68 -27.32 26.22
N PHE A 446 14.95 -28.19 27.19
CA PHE A 446 14.56 -27.95 28.59
C PHE A 446 15.57 -27.09 29.37
N THR A 447 16.85 -27.12 29.00
CA THR A 447 17.90 -26.43 29.77
C THR A 447 18.23 -25.03 29.28
N HIS A 448 18.05 -24.76 27.98
CA HIS A 448 18.50 -23.52 27.37
C HIS A 448 17.32 -22.56 27.10
N PRO A 449 17.28 -21.36 27.73
CA PRO A 449 16.11 -20.46 27.69
C PRO A 449 15.79 -19.94 26.29
N ALA A 450 16.77 -19.86 25.39
CA ALA A 450 16.54 -19.44 24.00
C ALA A 450 15.57 -20.34 23.23
N PHE A 451 15.49 -21.64 23.54
CA PHE A 451 14.53 -22.55 22.90
C PHE A 451 13.10 -22.25 23.29
N LEU A 452 12.83 -21.52 24.37
CA LEU A 452 11.47 -21.11 24.67
C LEU A 452 11.08 -19.86 23.85
N LEU A 453 12.04 -19.02 23.42
CA LEU A 453 11.79 -17.69 22.83
C LEU A 453 11.73 -17.67 21.31
N ALA A 454 12.31 -18.67 20.66
CA ALA A 454 12.03 -18.86 19.25
C ALA A 454 10.50 -18.96 19.06
N SER A 455 9.94 -18.13 18.20
CA SER A 455 8.49 -18.04 17.92
C SER A 455 7.89 -19.38 17.48
N ALA A 456 8.73 -20.31 17.04
CA ALA A 456 8.39 -21.72 16.86
C ALA A 456 9.67 -22.61 16.90
N PRO A 457 10.15 -23.00 18.10
CA PRO A 457 11.39 -23.76 18.25
C PRO A 457 11.28 -25.14 17.61
N ILE A 458 10.08 -25.72 17.70
CA ILE A 458 9.70 -26.98 17.06
C ILE A 458 9.77 -26.86 15.53
N ILE A 459 9.43 -25.71 14.94
CA ILE A 459 9.52 -25.51 13.48
C ILE A 459 10.99 -25.46 13.06
N ILE A 460 11.85 -24.76 13.81
CA ILE A 460 13.29 -24.73 13.54
C ILE A 460 13.87 -26.14 13.63
N PHE A 461 13.53 -26.89 14.68
CA PHE A 461 13.92 -28.28 14.83
C PHE A 461 13.43 -29.16 13.68
N LEU A 462 12.15 -29.05 13.31
CA LEU A 462 11.55 -29.78 12.21
C LEU A 462 12.28 -29.49 10.89
N ALA A 463 12.63 -28.24 10.62
CA ALA A 463 13.40 -27.85 9.45
C ALA A 463 14.78 -28.55 9.44
N PHE A 464 15.49 -28.58 10.57
CA PHE A 464 16.75 -29.31 10.70
C PHE A 464 16.59 -30.82 10.48
N VAL A 465 15.55 -31.44 11.03
CA VAL A 465 15.26 -32.87 10.84
C VAL A 465 14.98 -33.19 9.38
N ILE A 466 14.17 -32.35 8.69
CA ILE A 466 13.89 -32.51 7.26
C ILE A 466 15.18 -32.42 6.45
N ILE A 467 15.99 -31.38 6.67
CA ILE A 467 17.28 -31.20 5.97
C ILE A 467 18.20 -32.41 6.20
N LEU A 468 18.31 -32.86 7.44
CA LEU A 468 19.17 -33.98 7.83
C LEU A 468 18.74 -35.27 7.14
N LEU A 469 17.44 -35.58 7.18
CA LEU A 469 16.86 -36.74 6.52
C LEU A 469 17.02 -36.67 5.00
N SER A 470 16.88 -35.48 4.39
CA SER A 470 17.14 -35.26 2.97
C SER A 470 18.60 -35.54 2.60
N VAL A 471 19.57 -35.07 3.38
CA VAL A 471 21.00 -35.32 3.13
C VAL A 471 21.33 -36.81 3.24
N ILE A 472 20.81 -37.47 4.26
CA ILE A 472 21.00 -38.92 4.47
C ILE A 472 20.44 -39.73 3.30
N THR A 473 19.19 -39.47 2.92
CA THR A 473 18.54 -40.20 1.83
C THR A 473 19.23 -39.96 0.49
N ALA A 474 19.67 -38.73 0.23
CA ALA A 474 20.49 -38.41 -0.94
C ALA A 474 21.83 -39.18 -0.93
N ALA A 475 22.51 -39.29 0.21
CA ALA A 475 23.76 -40.05 0.34
C ALA A 475 23.56 -41.54 0.07
N ILE A 476 22.49 -42.15 0.61
CA ILE A 476 22.15 -43.56 0.36
C ILE A 476 21.82 -43.78 -1.12
N MET A 477 21.03 -42.90 -1.73
CA MET A 477 20.66 -42.99 -3.14
C MET A 477 21.89 -42.86 -4.04
N MET A 478 22.79 -41.91 -3.76
CA MET A 478 24.04 -41.77 -4.49
C MET A 478 24.97 -42.99 -4.29
N GLY A 479 24.95 -43.61 -3.11
CA GLY A 479 25.63 -44.89 -2.86
C GLY A 479 25.12 -46.01 -3.76
N LYS A 480 23.79 -46.17 -3.87
CA LYS A 480 23.17 -47.15 -4.78
C LYS A 480 23.46 -46.86 -6.24
N ILE A 481 23.33 -45.60 -6.67
CA ILE A 481 23.63 -45.20 -8.06
C ILE A 481 25.09 -45.54 -8.41
N LYS A 482 26.03 -45.27 -7.50
CA LYS A 482 27.44 -45.65 -7.70
C LYS A 482 27.65 -47.16 -7.79
N GLN A 483 26.90 -47.96 -7.01
CA GLN A 483 26.93 -49.42 -7.10
C GLN A 483 26.41 -49.91 -8.45
N GLU A 484 25.27 -49.37 -8.91
CA GLU A 484 24.68 -49.70 -10.21
C GLU A 484 25.58 -49.28 -11.38
N ILE A 485 26.19 -48.09 -11.33
CA ILE A 485 27.15 -47.64 -12.34
C ILE A 485 28.38 -48.56 -12.38
N ARG A 486 28.94 -48.96 -11.23
CA ARG A 486 30.07 -49.91 -11.19
C ARG A 486 29.70 -51.29 -11.71
N ALA A 487 28.47 -51.76 -11.44
CA ALA A 487 27.96 -53.01 -11.99
C ALA A 487 27.81 -52.93 -13.52
N MET A 488 27.31 -51.81 -14.05
CA MET A 488 27.21 -51.57 -15.50
C MET A 488 28.58 -51.36 -16.18
N GLN A 489 29.59 -50.84 -15.46
CA GLN A 489 30.95 -50.60 -15.98
C GLN A 489 31.85 -51.86 -15.97
N GLY A 490 31.34 -53.03 -15.57
CA GLY A 490 31.98 -54.31 -15.89
C GLY A 490 33.28 -54.65 -15.16
N LEU A 491 33.54 -54.11 -13.96
CA LEU A 491 34.71 -54.50 -13.14
C LEU A 491 34.56 -55.87 -12.43
N ALA A 492 33.60 -56.70 -12.87
CA ALA A 492 33.38 -58.05 -12.34
C ALA A 492 33.99 -59.17 -13.20
N SER A 493 34.72 -58.87 -14.30
CA SER A 493 35.24 -59.90 -15.22
C SER A 493 36.75 -59.96 -15.41
N THR A 494 37.58 -59.55 -14.44
CA THR A 494 39.05 -59.71 -14.58
C THR A 494 39.75 -60.05 -13.27
N VAL A 495 39.28 -61.09 -12.57
CA VAL A 495 40.14 -61.89 -11.67
C VAL A 495 39.68 -63.35 -11.74
N HIS A 496 39.90 -63.99 -12.89
CA HIS A 496 40.04 -65.45 -13.01
C HIS A 496 40.78 -65.73 -14.33
N GLY A 497 42.05 -66.11 -14.22
CA GLY A 497 42.87 -66.50 -15.36
C GLY A 497 44.17 -65.69 -15.44
N ILE A 498 45.20 -66.18 -14.74
CA ILE A 498 46.50 -66.56 -15.29
C ILE A 498 47.39 -66.88 -14.07
N GLU A 499 47.39 -68.15 -13.67
CA GLU A 499 48.54 -68.82 -13.05
C GLU A 499 48.35 -70.33 -13.23
N SER A 500 48.75 -70.82 -14.40
CA SER A 500 49.19 -72.20 -14.63
C SER A 500 49.99 -72.22 -15.94
N ASP A 501 51.29 -71.93 -15.81
CA ASP A 501 52.37 -72.83 -16.25
C ASP A 501 53.69 -72.38 -15.63
#